data_AF-A0A3D1TDR4-F1
#
_entry.id   AF-A0A3D1TDR4-F1
#
_cell.length_a   1.000
_cell.length_b   1.000
_cell.length_c   1.000
_cell.angle_alpha   90.00
_cell.angle_beta   90.00
_cell.angle_gamma   90.00
#
_symmetry.space_group_name_H-M   'P 1'
#
loop_
_entity.id
_entity.type
_entity.pdbx_description
1 polymer ?
#
loop_
_entity_poly.entity_id
_entity_poly.type
_entity_poly.pdbx_seq_one_letter_code
_entity_poly.pdbx_strand_id
1 'polypeptide(L)'
;HVVQHRSALHVSDARAEADWRNNPDLKLNMVAYQGHPIMAPSGEVFGTICVLDRKPRTPDLLYNQLIDMFRTFIEQDLHSIAMNKELRAKNIELSQSLARIRTLEKILPMCARCKKIRMENRKAGDPDSWVDLATYVQTHTDTEFSHGMCPVCFREFYGAEAPPYEDD
;
A
#
# COMPACT_ATOMS: atom_id res chain seq x y z
N HIS A 1 22.03 18.33 -22.31
CA HIS A 1 21.33 18.51 -23.60
C HIS A 1 20.02 17.73 -23.69
N VAL A 2 20.04 16.38 -23.68
CA VAL A 2 18.83 15.54 -23.86
C VAL A 2 17.73 15.84 -22.84
N VAL A 3 18.07 15.89 -21.55
CA VAL A 3 17.10 16.20 -20.48
C VAL A 3 16.55 17.63 -20.61
N GLN A 4 17.43 18.61 -20.87
CA GLN A 4 17.07 20.03 -20.96
C GLN A 4 16.12 20.32 -22.12
N HIS A 5 16.39 19.75 -23.30
CA HIS A 5 15.58 19.98 -24.50
C HIS A 5 14.46 18.95 -24.68
N ARG A 6 14.42 17.89 -23.84
CA ARG A 6 13.42 16.82 -23.88
C ARG A 6 13.32 16.15 -25.26
N SER A 7 14.46 16.07 -25.95
CA SER A 7 14.57 15.56 -27.32
C SER A 7 15.78 14.65 -27.44
N ALA A 8 15.73 13.72 -28.40
CA ALA A 8 16.88 12.90 -28.72
C ALA A 8 18.07 13.77 -29.16
N LEU A 9 19.28 13.30 -28.86
CA LEU A 9 20.54 13.87 -29.34
C LEU A 9 21.35 12.76 -29.99
N HIS A 10 21.86 13.03 -31.19
CA HIS A 10 22.80 12.16 -31.88
C HIS A 10 24.04 12.97 -32.24
N VAL A 11 25.20 12.43 -31.91
CA VAL A 11 26.54 12.96 -32.22
C VAL A 11 27.29 11.82 -32.91
N SER A 12 27.55 11.96 -34.20
CA SER A 12 28.14 10.89 -35.01
C SER A 12 29.65 10.78 -34.76
N ASP A 13 30.32 11.93 -34.61
CA ASP A 13 31.72 12.04 -34.20
C ASP A 13 31.98 13.39 -33.53
N ALA A 14 32.11 13.39 -32.21
CA ALA A 14 32.35 14.57 -31.39
C ALA A 14 33.64 15.31 -31.80
N ARG A 15 34.62 14.64 -32.43
CA ARG A 15 35.86 15.29 -32.89
C ARG A 15 35.64 16.18 -34.11
N ALA A 16 34.61 15.89 -34.90
CA ALA A 16 34.26 16.61 -36.12
C ALA A 16 33.25 17.74 -35.86
N GLU A 17 32.48 17.67 -34.77
CA GLU A 17 31.40 18.60 -34.46
C GLU A 17 31.88 19.72 -33.53
N ALA A 18 31.67 20.99 -33.95
CA ALA A 18 32.22 22.16 -33.27
C ALA A 18 31.82 22.27 -31.79
N ASP A 19 30.57 21.92 -31.48
CA ASP A 19 29.95 21.99 -30.15
C ASP A 19 30.43 20.86 -29.22
N TRP A 20 30.96 19.77 -29.79
CA TRP A 20 31.31 18.55 -29.05
C TRP A 20 32.82 18.26 -29.04
N ARG A 21 33.63 18.97 -29.84
CA ARG A 21 35.09 18.74 -29.95
C ARG A 21 35.89 18.88 -28.66
N ASN A 22 35.32 19.55 -27.67
CA ASN A 22 35.93 19.78 -26.35
C ASN A 22 35.25 18.97 -25.24
N ASN A 23 34.40 17.99 -25.59
CA ASN A 23 33.69 17.15 -24.62
C ASN A 23 34.72 16.40 -23.74
N PRO A 24 34.62 16.45 -22.39
CA PRO A 24 35.48 15.68 -21.50
C PRO A 24 35.52 14.18 -21.79
N ASP A 25 34.45 13.60 -22.34
CA ASP A 25 34.36 12.16 -22.66
C ASP A 25 35.32 11.72 -23.77
N LEU A 26 35.84 12.66 -24.58
CA LEU A 26 36.91 12.38 -25.55
C LEU A 26 38.19 11.88 -24.88
N LYS A 27 38.44 12.25 -23.62
CA LYS A 27 39.57 11.72 -22.83
C LYS A 27 39.43 10.21 -22.57
N LEU A 28 38.20 9.69 -22.59
CA LEU A 28 37.88 8.26 -22.48
C LEU A 28 37.76 7.58 -23.86
N ASN A 29 38.16 8.30 -24.91
CA ASN A 29 38.01 7.92 -26.31
C ASN A 29 36.55 7.67 -26.71
N MET A 30 35.56 8.25 -26.03
CA MET A 30 34.15 8.19 -26.44
C MET A 30 33.89 9.29 -27.45
N VAL A 31 33.69 8.91 -28.72
CA VAL A 31 33.60 9.84 -29.85
C VAL A 31 32.19 9.91 -30.42
N ALA A 32 31.33 8.91 -30.22
CA ALA A 32 29.95 8.94 -30.66
C ALA A 32 28.99 8.84 -29.47
N TYR A 33 27.86 9.54 -29.57
CA TYR A 33 26.83 9.57 -28.54
C TYR A 33 25.43 9.54 -29.15
N GLN A 34 24.55 8.74 -28.60
CA GLN A 34 23.11 8.82 -28.85
C GLN A 34 22.36 8.75 -27.54
N GLY A 35 21.53 9.74 -27.25
CA GLY A 35 20.72 9.79 -26.05
C GLY A 35 19.26 10.08 -26.36
N HIS A 36 18.37 9.39 -25.67
CA HIS A 36 16.92 9.61 -25.73
C HIS A 36 16.35 9.84 -24.33
N PRO A 37 15.41 10.78 -24.17
CA PRO A 37 14.76 11.00 -22.88
C PRO A 37 13.81 9.82 -22.59
N ILE A 38 13.81 9.35 -21.35
CA ILE A 38 12.80 8.41 -20.83
C ILE A 38 11.77 9.23 -20.08
N MET A 39 10.50 9.09 -20.47
CA MET A 39 9.40 9.83 -19.86
C MET A 39 8.76 9.04 -18.72
N ALA A 40 8.52 9.72 -17.59
CA ALA A 40 7.68 9.16 -16.53
C ALA A 40 6.19 9.26 -16.92
N PRO A 41 5.30 8.51 -16.24
CA PRO A 41 3.85 8.63 -16.44
C PRO A 41 3.28 10.03 -16.20
N SER A 42 3.95 10.83 -15.36
CA SER A 42 3.61 12.24 -15.10
C SER A 42 3.90 13.16 -16.29
N GLY A 43 4.62 12.69 -17.31
CA GLY A 43 5.14 13.49 -18.41
C GLY A 43 6.43 14.23 -18.08
N GLU A 44 7.01 14.05 -16.89
CA GLU A 44 8.35 14.58 -16.59
C GLU A 44 9.47 13.67 -17.17
N VAL A 45 10.68 14.21 -17.32
CA VAL A 45 11.82 13.38 -17.75
C VAL A 45 12.26 12.56 -16.55
N PHE A 46 12.09 11.24 -16.63
CA PHE A 46 12.56 10.28 -15.63
C PHE A 46 14.08 10.13 -15.69
N GLY A 47 14.63 10.09 -16.91
CA GLY A 47 16.04 9.88 -17.14
C GLY A 47 16.36 9.83 -18.63
N THR A 48 17.45 9.16 -18.99
CA THR A 48 17.85 9.00 -20.39
C THR A 48 18.36 7.60 -20.65
N ILE A 49 18.03 7.03 -21.81
CA ILE A 49 18.74 5.88 -22.37
C ILE A 49 19.82 6.41 -23.30
N CYS A 50 21.06 5.95 -23.12
CA CYS A 50 22.22 6.47 -23.81
C CYS A 50 23.10 5.35 -24.37
N VAL A 51 23.69 5.63 -25.52
CA VAL A 51 24.70 4.81 -26.19
C VAL A 51 25.94 5.67 -26.34
N LEU A 52 27.08 5.13 -25.92
CA LEU A 52 28.39 5.74 -26.13
C LEU A 52 29.27 4.76 -26.89
N ASP A 53 30.02 5.25 -27.88
CA ASP A 53 30.96 4.43 -28.65
C ASP A 53 32.29 5.16 -28.86
N ARG A 54 33.36 4.38 -29.00
CA ARG A 54 34.72 4.85 -29.32
C ARG A 54 34.98 4.99 -30.81
N LYS A 55 34.06 4.53 -31.65
CA LYS A 55 34.12 4.70 -33.10
C LYS A 55 33.02 5.67 -33.55
N PRO A 56 33.27 6.48 -34.59
CA PRO A 56 32.23 7.24 -35.24
C PRO A 56 31.06 6.33 -35.64
N ARG A 57 29.84 6.82 -35.46
CA ARG A 57 28.63 6.09 -35.81
C ARG A 57 27.77 6.93 -36.74
N THR A 58 27.38 6.35 -37.86
CA THR A 58 26.31 6.91 -38.69
C THR A 58 24.96 6.40 -38.18
N PRO A 59 23.88 7.16 -38.39
CA PRO A 59 22.53 6.69 -38.10
C PRO A 59 22.25 5.36 -38.81
N ASP A 60 21.81 4.34 -38.05
CA ASP A 60 21.38 3.04 -38.54
C ASP A 60 19.91 2.84 -38.13
N LEU A 61 19.05 2.52 -39.10
CA LEU A 61 17.61 2.36 -38.89
C LEU A 61 17.30 1.24 -37.90
N LEU A 62 17.98 0.09 -38.00
CA LEU A 62 17.75 -1.04 -37.11
C LEU A 62 18.18 -0.69 -35.68
N TYR A 63 19.30 0.01 -35.56
CA TYR A 63 19.82 0.45 -34.28
C TYR A 63 18.87 1.45 -33.59
N ASN A 64 18.38 2.44 -34.34
CA ASN A 64 17.41 3.40 -33.82
C ASN A 64 16.11 2.73 -33.36
N GLN A 65 15.59 1.79 -34.16
CA GLN A 65 14.42 0.99 -33.78
C GLN A 65 14.65 0.20 -32.48
N LEU A 66 15.83 -0.38 -32.30
CA LEU A 66 16.18 -1.11 -31.09
C LEU A 66 16.17 -0.19 -29.86
N ILE A 67 16.79 0.99 -29.96
CA ILE A 67 16.82 1.96 -28.86
C ILE A 67 15.41 2.49 -28.55
N ASP A 68 14.61 2.79 -29.57
CA ASP A 68 13.23 3.24 -29.39
C ASP A 68 12.36 2.14 -28.76
N MET A 69 12.59 0.87 -29.10
CA MET A 69 11.92 -0.26 -28.47
C MET A 69 12.29 -0.36 -26.98
N PHE A 70 13.57 -0.33 -26.63
CA PHE A 70 14.00 -0.34 -25.23
C PHE A 70 13.46 0.84 -24.44
N ARG A 71 13.50 2.04 -25.03
CA ARG A 71 12.90 3.24 -24.45
C ARG A 71 11.41 3.02 -24.15
N THR A 72 10.66 2.54 -25.14
CA THR A 72 9.21 2.30 -25.01
C THR A 72 8.91 1.28 -23.91
N PHE A 73 9.68 0.20 -23.82
CA PHE A 73 9.51 -0.79 -22.74
C PHE A 73 9.78 -0.19 -21.37
N ILE A 74 10.84 0.60 -21.20
CA ILE A 74 11.13 1.25 -19.92
C ILE A 74 9.99 2.20 -19.53
N GLU A 75 9.49 3.02 -20.47
CA GLU A 75 8.37 3.92 -20.22
C GLU A 75 7.09 3.15 -19.84
N GLN A 76 6.81 2.02 -20.49
CA GLN A 76 5.69 1.13 -20.15
C GLN A 76 5.84 0.47 -18.77
N ASP A 77 7.06 0.07 -18.40
CA ASP A 77 7.34 -0.48 -17.08
C ASP A 77 7.12 0.57 -15.99
N LEU A 78 7.56 1.82 -16.21
CA LEU A 78 7.29 2.92 -15.28
C LEU A 78 5.78 3.16 -15.09
N HIS A 79 5.00 3.11 -16.16
CA HIS A 79 3.53 3.16 -16.10
C HIS A 79 2.96 2.01 -15.27
N SER A 80 3.42 0.79 -15.53
CA SER A 80 2.95 -0.41 -14.85
C SER A 80 3.28 -0.37 -13.35
N ILE A 81 4.48 0.09 -12.98
CA ILE A 81 4.89 0.25 -11.58
C ILE A 81 4.02 1.29 -10.87
N ALA A 82 3.78 2.44 -11.50
CA ALA A 82 2.93 3.50 -10.94
C ALA A 82 1.50 3.00 -10.70
N MET A 83 0.92 2.32 -11.70
CA MET A 83 -0.44 1.75 -11.59
C MET A 83 -0.52 0.67 -10.51
N ASN A 84 0.46 -0.22 -10.42
CA ASN A 84 0.52 -1.24 -9.37
C ASN A 84 0.60 -0.64 -7.97
N LYS A 85 1.34 0.47 -7.80
CA LYS A 85 1.42 1.19 -6.53
C LYS A 85 0.05 1.76 -6.13
N GLU A 86 -0.66 2.39 -7.06
CA GLU A 86 -1.99 2.93 -6.82
C GLU A 86 -3.00 1.82 -6.46
N LEU A 87 -2.99 0.73 -7.23
CA LEU A 87 -3.87 -0.41 -6.98
C LEU A 87 -3.66 -1.01 -5.58
N ARG A 88 -2.40 -1.15 -5.14
CA ARG A 88 -2.08 -1.63 -3.78
C ARG A 88 -2.61 -0.68 -2.71
N ALA A 89 -2.45 0.64 -2.89
CA ALA A 89 -2.96 1.62 -1.94
C ALA A 89 -4.50 1.52 -1.78
N LYS A 90 -5.22 1.46 -2.92
CA LYS A 90 -6.68 1.28 -2.92
C LYS A 90 -7.11 -0.05 -2.29
N ASN A 91 -6.35 -1.13 -2.51
CA ASN A 91 -6.66 -2.43 -1.93
C ASN A 91 -6.53 -2.42 -0.38
N ILE A 92 -5.50 -1.75 0.14
CA ILE A 92 -5.32 -1.55 1.58
C ILE A 92 -6.49 -0.73 2.16
N GLU A 93 -6.82 0.40 1.53
CA GLU A 93 -7.92 1.27 1.96
C GLU A 93 -9.28 0.54 1.96
N LEU A 94 -9.56 -0.24 0.91
CA LEU A 94 -10.77 -1.04 0.82
C LEU A 94 -10.82 -2.10 1.92
N SER A 95 -9.71 -2.79 2.17
CA SER A 95 -9.61 -3.82 3.22
C SER A 95 -9.83 -3.22 4.62
N GLN A 96 -9.27 -2.04 4.89
CA GLN A 96 -9.50 -1.32 6.14
C GLN A 96 -10.95 -0.87 6.31
N SER A 97 -11.56 -0.37 5.24
CA SER A 97 -12.98 0.03 5.23
C SER A 97 -13.90 -1.16 5.49
N LEU A 98 -13.64 -2.31 4.86
CA LEU A 98 -14.37 -3.54 5.09
C LEU A 98 -14.20 -4.05 6.53
N ALA A 99 -12.99 -3.97 7.09
CA ALA A 99 -12.76 -4.34 8.49
C ALA A 99 -13.56 -3.44 9.44
N ARG A 100 -13.61 -2.13 9.17
CA ARG A 100 -14.39 -1.17 9.97
C ARG A 100 -15.89 -1.43 9.90
N ILE A 101 -16.42 -1.69 8.71
CA ILE A 101 -17.83 -2.09 8.53
C ILE A 101 -18.12 -3.35 9.35
N ARG A 102 -17.29 -4.39 9.23
CA ARG A 102 -17.45 -5.63 10.02
C ARG A 102 -17.46 -5.39 11.52
N THR A 103 -16.63 -4.47 12.03
CA THR A 103 -16.63 -4.12 13.45
C THR A 103 -17.91 -3.40 13.86
N LEU A 104 -18.38 -2.43 13.06
CA LEU A 104 -19.60 -1.68 13.33
C LEU A 104 -20.88 -2.53 13.20
N GLU A 105 -20.86 -3.51 12.29
CA GLU A 105 -21.97 -4.44 12.04
C GLU A 105 -22.07 -5.59 13.06
N LYS A 106 -21.12 -5.72 14.00
CA LYS A 106 -21.23 -6.70 15.09
C LYS A 106 -22.29 -6.26 16.11
N ILE A 107 -23.56 -6.38 15.72
CA ILE A 107 -24.70 -6.32 16.63
C ILE A 107 -24.81 -7.68 17.30
N LEU A 108 -24.58 -7.73 18.61
CA LEU A 108 -24.77 -8.97 19.37
C LEU A 108 -26.27 -9.34 19.36
N PRO A 109 -26.63 -10.53 18.86
CA PRO A 109 -28.02 -10.99 18.85
C PRO A 109 -28.46 -11.30 20.29
N MET A 110 -29.06 -10.31 20.93
CA MET A 110 -29.54 -10.36 22.31
C MET A 110 -31.02 -10.75 22.36
N CYS A 111 -31.37 -11.70 23.24
CA CYS A 111 -32.76 -12.00 23.52
C CYS A 111 -33.42 -10.81 24.21
N ALA A 112 -34.47 -10.26 23.62
CA ALA A 112 -35.15 -9.07 24.15
C ALA A 112 -35.69 -9.27 25.58
N ARG A 113 -36.03 -10.51 25.95
CA ARG A 113 -36.59 -10.88 27.27
C ARG A 113 -35.52 -11.16 28.32
N CYS A 114 -34.65 -12.15 28.11
CA CYS A 114 -33.70 -12.60 29.13
C CYS A 114 -32.26 -12.05 28.95
N LYS A 115 -32.01 -11.24 27.92
CA LYS A 115 -30.72 -10.60 27.60
C LYS A 115 -29.55 -11.54 27.30
N LYS A 116 -29.77 -12.86 27.27
CA LYS A 116 -28.81 -13.85 26.73
C LYS A 116 -28.42 -13.50 25.30
N ILE A 117 -27.18 -13.79 24.93
CA ILE A 117 -26.61 -13.54 23.61
C ILE A 117 -26.55 -14.87 22.85
N ARG A 118 -26.99 -14.86 21.59
CA ARG A 118 -26.89 -16.02 20.71
C ARG A 118 -25.47 -16.12 20.15
N MET A 119 -24.86 -17.30 20.24
CA MET A 119 -23.55 -17.55 19.66
C MET A 119 -23.58 -17.43 18.14
N GLU A 120 -22.48 -16.96 17.54
CA GLU A 120 -22.34 -16.83 16.08
C GLU A 120 -22.52 -18.21 15.42
N ASN A 121 -23.16 -18.24 14.24
CA ASN A 121 -23.43 -19.47 13.47
C ASN A 121 -24.36 -20.50 14.14
N ARG A 122 -25.11 -20.13 15.19
CA ARG A 122 -26.11 -21.01 15.81
C ARG A 122 -27.57 -20.65 15.43
N LYS A 123 -28.46 -21.64 15.46
CA LYS A 123 -29.88 -21.47 15.09
C LYS A 123 -30.66 -20.72 16.18
N ALA A 124 -31.53 -19.79 15.78
CA ALA A 124 -32.32 -18.99 16.72
C ALA A 124 -33.27 -19.83 17.60
N GLY A 125 -33.85 -20.89 17.02
CA GLY A 125 -34.85 -21.74 17.68
C GLY A 125 -34.26 -22.82 18.58
N ASP A 126 -32.94 -22.91 18.70
CA ASP A 126 -32.27 -23.87 19.57
C ASP A 126 -31.94 -23.20 20.92
N PRO A 127 -32.49 -23.67 22.06
CA PRO A 127 -32.22 -23.10 23.38
C PRO A 127 -30.73 -23.08 23.75
N ASP A 128 -29.95 -24.08 23.34
CA ASP A 128 -28.53 -24.23 23.70
C ASP A 128 -27.62 -23.24 22.92
N SER A 129 -28.21 -22.51 21.98
CA SER A 129 -27.53 -21.48 21.22
C SER A 129 -27.38 -20.15 21.97
N TRP A 130 -28.02 -20.01 23.14
CA TRP A 130 -28.11 -18.76 23.92
C TRP A 130 -27.33 -18.84 25.23
N VAL A 131 -26.27 -18.05 25.33
CA VAL A 131 -25.41 -17.97 26.52
C VAL A 131 -25.60 -16.63 27.24
N ASP A 132 -25.23 -16.51 28.51
CA ASP A 132 -25.15 -15.22 29.17
C ASP A 132 -23.97 -14.38 28.67
N LEU A 133 -23.93 -13.11 29.09
CA LEU A 133 -22.92 -12.14 28.67
C LEU A 133 -21.51 -12.54 29.11
N ALA A 134 -21.34 -13.01 30.34
CA ALA A 134 -20.03 -13.37 30.87
C ALA A 134 -19.42 -14.52 30.07
N THR A 135 -20.20 -15.58 29.85
CA THR A 135 -19.82 -16.73 29.01
C THR A 135 -19.47 -16.28 27.58
N TYR A 136 -20.29 -15.41 26.99
CA TYR A 136 -20.04 -14.90 25.63
C TYR A 136 -18.70 -14.16 25.55
N VAL A 137 -18.44 -13.22 26.47
CA VAL A 137 -17.22 -12.41 26.48
C VAL A 137 -15.99 -13.28 26.74
N GLN A 138 -16.02 -14.17 27.74
CA GLN A 138 -14.92 -15.12 28.02
C GLN A 138 -14.57 -16.00 26.82
N THR A 139 -15.57 -16.40 26.02
CA THR A 139 -15.33 -17.30 24.88
C THR A 139 -14.78 -16.55 23.65
N HIS A 140 -15.02 -15.25 23.53
CA HIS A 140 -14.65 -14.46 22.35
C HIS A 140 -13.50 -13.47 22.60
N THR A 141 -13.04 -13.35 23.84
CA THR A 141 -11.97 -12.43 24.25
C THR A 141 -11.08 -13.09 25.29
N ASP A 142 -9.88 -12.56 25.47
CA ASP A 142 -8.95 -13.00 26.52
C ASP A 142 -9.30 -12.27 27.83
N THR A 143 -10.50 -12.52 28.37
CA THR A 143 -11.03 -11.81 29.55
C THR A 143 -11.63 -12.80 30.53
N GLU A 144 -11.19 -12.73 31.79
CA GLU A 144 -11.79 -13.44 32.91
C GLU A 144 -12.68 -12.48 33.74
N PHE A 145 -13.68 -13.02 34.43
CA PHE A 145 -14.58 -12.23 35.29
C PHE A 145 -14.32 -12.59 36.75
N SER A 146 -14.00 -11.59 37.57
CA SER A 146 -14.12 -11.68 39.02
C SER A 146 -15.58 -11.40 39.43
N HIS A 147 -15.97 -11.94 40.58
CA HIS A 147 -17.31 -11.72 41.13
C HIS A 147 -17.18 -10.87 42.38
N GLY A 148 -17.89 -9.74 42.38
CA GLY A 148 -18.05 -8.84 43.52
C GLY A 148 -19.46 -8.28 43.54
N MET A 149 -19.89 -7.73 44.68
CA MET A 149 -21.16 -7.01 44.78
C MET A 149 -20.87 -5.53 44.72
N CYS A 150 -21.66 -4.75 43.95
CA CYS A 150 -21.55 -3.30 44.00
C CYS A 150 -22.13 -2.75 45.33
N PRO A 151 -21.83 -1.50 45.71
CA PRO A 151 -22.29 -0.95 46.99
C PRO A 151 -23.81 -0.93 47.16
N VAL A 152 -24.55 -0.80 46.05
CA VAL A 152 -26.02 -0.79 46.04
C VAL A 152 -26.54 -2.19 46.38
N CYS A 153 -26.11 -3.19 45.62
CA CYS A 153 -26.54 -4.58 45.84
C CYS A 153 -26.07 -5.13 47.19
N PHE A 154 -24.88 -4.73 47.64
CA PHE A 154 -24.37 -5.09 48.97
C PHE A 154 -25.29 -4.59 50.08
N ARG A 155 -25.66 -3.30 50.05
CA ARG A 155 -26.59 -2.72 51.03
C ARG A 155 -27.98 -3.33 50.96
N GLU A 156 -28.49 -3.62 49.76
CA GLU A 156 -29.79 -4.28 49.61
C GLU A 156 -29.80 -5.70 50.19
N PHE A 157 -28.72 -6.45 50.00
CA PHE A 157 -28.63 -7.83 50.48
C PHE A 157 -28.42 -7.93 51.99
N TYR A 158 -27.53 -7.11 52.56
CA TYR A 158 -27.17 -7.16 53.98
C TYR A 158 -28.03 -6.21 54.86
N GLY A 159 -28.77 -5.28 54.26
CA GLY A 159 -29.69 -4.40 54.98
C GLY A 159 -28.99 -3.46 55.97
N ALA A 160 -29.66 -3.19 57.11
CA ALA A 160 -29.18 -2.24 58.12
C ALA A 160 -27.93 -2.71 58.89
N GLU A 161 -27.60 -4.01 58.83
CA GLU A 161 -26.45 -4.62 59.52
C GLU A 161 -25.25 -4.82 58.58
N ALA A 162 -25.30 -4.24 57.37
CA ALA A 162 -24.22 -4.34 56.40
C ALA A 162 -22.90 -3.77 56.97
N PRO A 163 -21.79 -4.53 56.93
CA PRO A 163 -20.49 -3.98 57.28
C PRO A 163 -20.09 -2.86 56.29
N PRO A 164 -19.06 -2.05 56.62
CA PRO A 164 -18.54 -1.05 55.70
C PRO A 164 -18.22 -1.71 54.35
N TYR A 165 -18.68 -1.08 53.27
CA TYR A 165 -18.36 -1.55 51.94
C TYR A 165 -16.88 -1.25 51.65
N GLU A 166 -16.10 -2.30 51.41
CA GLU A 166 -14.67 -2.21 51.06
C GLU A 166 -14.51 -2.54 49.57
N ASP A 167 -13.90 -1.62 48.80
CA ASP A 167 -13.46 -1.88 47.44
C ASP A 167 -12.06 -2.53 47.52
N ASP A 168 -12.01 -3.86 47.46
CA ASP A 168 -10.77 -4.59 47.15
C ASP A 168 -10.48 -4.55 45.63
#